data_AF-A0A944L8S7-F1
#
_entry.id   AF-A0A944L8S7-F1
#
_cell.length_a   1.000
_cell.length_b   1.000
_cell.length_c   1.000
_cell.angle_alpha   90.00
_cell.angle_beta   90.00
_cell.angle_gamma   90.00
#
_symmetry.space_group_name_H-M   'P 1'
#
loop_
_entity.id
_entity.type
_entity.pdbx_description
1 polymer ?
#
loop_
_entity_poly.entity_id
_entity_poly.type
_entity_poly.pdbx_seq_one_letter_code
_entity_poly.pdbx_strand_id
1 'polypeptide(L)' 'MRSVTYSMSVSLDGYIVGPDGDFDWTMPEKEVFRFWIDEIREIGVHL' A
#
# COMPACT_ATOMS: atom_id res chain seq x y z
N MET A 1 21.23 12.82 0.54
CA MET A 1 20.79 11.41 0.57
C MET A 1 19.41 11.33 -0.06
N ARG A 2 19.09 10.27 -0.80
CA ARG A 2 17.72 10.06 -1.31
C ARG A 2 16.90 9.34 -0.23
N SER A 3 15.61 9.68 -0.11
CA SER A 3 14.68 8.95 0.75
C SER A 3 14.30 7.62 0.11
N VAL A 4 14.09 6.62 0.95
CA VAL A 4 13.49 5.34 0.57
C VAL A 4 12.16 5.27 1.31
N THR A 5 11.06 5.15 0.58
CA THR A 5 9.71 5.09 1.12
C THR A 5 9.17 3.67 0.93
N TYR A 6 8.71 3.06 2.01
CA TYR A 6 7.94 1.83 1.98
C TYR A 6 6.50 2.15 2.31
N SER A 7 5.58 1.63 1.50
CA SER A 7 4.17 1.94 1.61
C SER A 7 3.35 0.68 1.33
N MET A 8 2.45 0.34 2.25
CA MET A 8 1.67 -0.89 2.21
C MET A 8 0.37 -0.72 3.00
N SER A 9 -0.68 -1.42 2.60
CA SER A 9 -1.88 -1.58 3.42
C SER A 9 -1.62 -2.57 4.56
N VAL A 10 -2.14 -2.28 5.74
CA VAL A 10 -2.01 -3.11 6.95
C VAL A 10 -3.33 -3.13 7.68
N SER A 11 -3.68 -4.27 8.27
CA SER A 11 -4.85 -4.39 9.14
C SER A 11 -4.66 -3.57 10.42
N LEU A 12 -5.76 -3.32 11.15
CA LEU A 12 -5.73 -2.58 12.42
C LEU A 12 -4.82 -3.25 13.46
N ASP A 13 -4.75 -4.58 13.45
CA ASP A 13 -3.94 -5.41 14.34
C ASP A 13 -2.53 -5.73 13.79
N GLY A 14 -2.12 -5.11 12.68
CA GLY A 14 -0.72 -5.10 12.23
C GLY A 14 -0.34 -6.19 11.23
N TYR A 15 -1.31 -6.87 10.62
CA TYR A 15 -1.07 -7.92 9.63
C TYR A 15 -1.16 -7.40 8.19
N ILE A 16 -0.29 -7.94 7.34
CA ILE A 16 -0.25 -7.65 5.90
C ILE A 16 -0.75 -8.83 5.06
N VAL A 17 -1.29 -9.87 5.68
CA VAL A 17 -1.86 -11.05 5.02
C VAL A 17 -2.69 -11.84 6.02
N GLY A 18 -3.79 -12.43 5.55
CA GLY A 18 -4.68 -13.25 6.36
C GLY A 18 -4.07 -14.60 6.72
N PRO A 19 -4.70 -15.35 7.63
CA PRO A 19 -4.21 -16.66 8.09
C PRO A 19 -3.99 -17.67 6.95
N ASP A 20 -4.78 -17.57 5.89
CA ASP A 20 -4.73 -18.45 4.72
C ASP A 20 -3.76 -17.95 3.62
N GLY A 21 -3.05 -16.85 3.86
CA GLY A 21 -2.15 -16.25 2.87
C GLY A 21 -2.82 -15.27 1.89
N ASP A 22 -4.12 -14.99 2.07
CA ASP A 22 -4.88 -14.06 1.22
C ASP A 22 -4.80 -12.60 1.73
N PHE A 23 -4.93 -11.64 0.82
CA PHE A 23 -4.93 -10.20 1.09
C PHE A 23 -6.28 -9.52 0.77
N ASP A 24 -7.34 -10.30 0.55
CA ASP A 24 -8.70 -9.82 0.20
C ASP A 24 -9.47 -9.22 1.39
N TRP A 25 -8.77 -8.42 2.22
CA TRP A 25 -9.36 -7.76 3.39
C TRP A 25 -10.49 -6.81 2.99
N THR A 26 -10.25 -6.00 1.96
CA THR A 26 -11.22 -5.15 1.26
C THR A 26 -10.56 -4.53 0.02
N MET A 27 -11.34 -4.37 -1.06
CA MET A 27 -10.94 -3.52 -2.17
C MET A 27 -10.90 -2.05 -1.70
N PRO A 28 -9.83 -1.28 -1.97
CA PRO A 28 -9.76 0.12 -1.56
C PRO A 28 -10.86 0.93 -2.24
N GLU A 29 -11.45 1.87 -1.49
CA GLU A 29 -12.32 2.88 -2.07
C GLU A 29 -11.55 3.71 -3.11
N LYS A 30 -12.29 4.34 -4.05
CA LYS A 30 -11.67 5.02 -5.20
C LYS A 30 -10.73 6.14 -4.78
N GLU A 31 -11.06 6.83 -3.70
CA GLU A 31 -10.29 7.91 -3.11
C GLU A 31 -8.96 7.40 -2.55
N VAL A 32 -8.99 6.27 -1.82
CA VAL A 32 -7.79 5.62 -1.30
C VAL A 32 -6.91 5.12 -2.44
N PHE A 33 -7.51 4.52 -3.47
CA PHE A 33 -6.78 4.12 -4.65
C PHE A 33 -6.13 5.31 -5.37
N ARG A 34 -6.85 6.43 -5.52
CA ARG A 34 -6.31 7.66 -6.13
C ARG A 34 -5.12 8.20 -5.33
N PHE A 35 -5.22 8.24 -4.01
CA PHE A 35 -4.12 8.65 -3.13
C PHE A 35 -2.84 7.85 -3.40
N TRP A 36 -2.95 6.51 -3.49
CA TRP A 36 -1.84 5.63 -3.81
C TRP A 36 -1.22 5.92 -5.17
N ILE A 37 -2.05 6.14 -6.20
CA ILE A 37 -1.57 6.48 -7.53
C ILE A 37 -0.83 7.82 -7.54
N ASP A 38 -1.37 8.83 -6.86
CA ASP A 38 -0.76 10.15 -6.81
C ASP A 38 0.58 10.13 -6.06
N GLU A 39 0.71 9.32 -4.99
CA GLU A 39 2.00 9.09 -4.32
C GLU A 39 3.03 8.41 -5.24
N ILE A 40 2.63 7.32 -5.91
CA ILE A 40 3.52 6.54 -6.80
C ILE A 40 4.00 7.38 -7.99
N ARG A 41 3.22 8.35 -8.48
CA ARG A 41 3.63 9.19 -9.61
C ARG A 41 4.84 10.08 -9.32
N GLU A 42 5.12 10.36 -8.06
CA GLU A 42 6.26 11.17 -7.63
C GLU A 42 7.55 10.33 -7.45
N ILE A 43 7.46 9.00 -7.52
CA ILE A 43 8.63 8.13 -7.33
C ILE A 43 9.47 8.05 -8.61
N GLY A 44 10.78 8.23 -8.47
CA GLY A 44 11.72 8.11 -9.59
C GLY A 44 12.12 6.66 -9.91
N VAL A 45 12.13 5.78 -8.92
CA VAL A 45 12.54 4.37 -9.03
C VAL A 45 11.71 3.54 -8.05
N HIS A 46 11.28 2.35 -8.48
CA HIS A 46 10.65 1.32 -7.63
C HIS A 46 11.54 0.06 -7.62
N LEU A 47 11.45 -0.74 -6.54
CA LEU A 47 12.20 -1.98 -6.33
C LEU A 47 11.24 -3.15 -6.10
#